data_AF-A0A957MBX4-F1
#
_entry.id   AF-A0A957MBX4-F1
#
_cell.length_a   1.000
_cell.length_b   1.000
_cell.length_c   1.000
_cell.angle_alpha   90.00
_cell.angle_beta   90.00
_cell.angle_gamma   90.00
#
_symmetry.space_group_name_H-M   'P 1'
#
loop_
_entity.id
_entity.type
_entity.pdbx_description
1 polymer ?
#
loop_
_entity_poly.entity_id
_entity_poly.type
_entity_poly.pdbx_seq_one_letter_code
_entity_poly.pdbx_strand_id
1 'polypeptide(L)'
;GLATYLPEVTQRRRRAGGRQPLFPGYLFVESEPASFVRSAVDGQPGVVRTVAVDHVPCRVEAAVVEALRARVAAVNAQGGLPAH
;
A
#
# COMPACT_ATOMS: atom_id res chain seq x y z
N GLY A 1 -4.54 16.91 2.34
CA GLY A 1 -4.48 15.48 2.69
C GLY A 1 -3.48 14.81 1.78
N LEU A 2 -2.78 13.79 2.25
CA LEU A 2 -1.85 13.02 1.42
C LEU A 2 -2.64 12.05 0.54
N ALA A 3 -2.24 11.93 -0.73
CA ALA A 3 -2.80 10.90 -1.61
C ALA A 3 -2.21 9.55 -1.20
N THR A 4 -3.06 8.58 -0.93
CA THR A 4 -2.63 7.26 -0.43
C THR A 4 -3.16 6.13 -1.29
N TYR A 5 -2.44 5.02 -1.27
CA TYR A 5 -2.85 3.79 -1.91
C TYR A 5 -2.60 2.60 -1.00
N LEU A 6 -3.69 1.92 -0.64
CA LEU A 6 -3.69 0.62 0.02
C LEU A 6 -3.98 -0.44 -1.06
N PRO A 7 -3.02 -1.29 -1.43
CA PRO A 7 -3.29 -2.36 -2.36
C PRO A 7 -4.12 -3.44 -1.67
N GLU A 8 -5.34 -3.66 -2.14
CA GLU A 8 -6.25 -4.66 -1.59
C GLU A 8 -6.62 -5.71 -2.63
N VAL A 9 -6.52 -6.97 -2.22
CA VAL A 9 -6.88 -8.13 -3.05
C VAL A 9 -8.04 -8.89 -2.43
N THR A 10 -8.92 -9.42 -3.27
CA THR A 10 -9.96 -10.36 -2.86
C THR A 10 -9.28 -11.63 -2.34
N GLN A 11 -9.61 -12.05 -1.12
CA GLN A 11 -9.20 -13.33 -0.57
C GLN A 11 -10.42 -14.22 -0.41
N ARG A 12 -10.36 -15.44 -0.95
CA ARG A 12 -11.39 -16.47 -0.74
C ARG A 12 -11.09 -17.21 0.56
N ARG A 13 -11.72 -16.80 1.68
CA ARG A 13 -11.73 -17.59 2.91
C ARG A 13 -13.02 -18.39 3.03
N ARG A 14 -12.95 -19.56 3.68
CA ARG A 14 -14.06 -20.54 3.87
C ARG A 14 -15.35 -19.97 4.48
N ARG A 15 -15.31 -18.81 5.16
CA ARG A 15 -16.47 -18.24 5.88
C ARG A 15 -16.80 -16.78 5.59
N ALA A 16 -15.88 -16.02 4.99
CA ALA A 16 -16.12 -14.63 4.61
C ALA A 16 -15.09 -14.23 3.54
N GLY A 17 -15.53 -14.17 2.28
CA GLY A 17 -14.73 -13.55 1.23
C GLY A 17 -14.72 -12.04 1.43
N GLY A 18 -13.62 -11.38 1.08
CA GLY A 18 -13.51 -9.94 1.19
C GLY A 18 -12.21 -9.41 0.60
N ARG A 19 -12.15 -8.09 0.39
CA ARG A 19 -10.89 -7.41 0.11
C ARG A 19 -10.06 -7.37 1.38
N GLN A 20 -8.78 -7.70 1.25
CA GLN A 20 -7.80 -7.65 2.32
C GLN A 20 -6.54 -6.96 1.80
N PRO A 21 -5.80 -6.23 2.66
CA PRO A 21 -4.52 -5.67 2.30
C PRO A 21 -3.59 -6.75 1.73
N LEU A 22 -3.04 -6.49 0.56
CA LEU A 22 -2.01 -7.34 -0.04
C LEU A 22 -0.72 -7.31 0.79
N PHE A 23 -0.42 -6.15 1.39
CA PHE A 23 0.70 -5.95 2.31
C PHE A 23 0.16 -5.43 3.65
N PRO A 24 -0.25 -6.32 4.57
CA PRO A 24 -0.76 -5.89 5.87
C PRO A 24 0.23 -4.99 6.62
N GLY A 25 -0.25 -3.83 7.09
CA GLY A 25 0.57 -2.84 7.81
C GLY A 25 1.32 -1.85 6.91
N TYR A 26 1.17 -1.93 5.59
CA TYR A 26 1.81 -1.02 4.63
C TYR A 26 0.77 -0.31 3.76
N LEU A 27 1.07 0.95 3.45
CA LEU A 27 0.36 1.75 2.46
C LEU A 27 1.38 2.62 1.72
N PHE A 28 1.06 2.97 0.48
CA PHE A 28 1.86 3.89 -0.33
C PHE A 28 1.31 5.31 -0.19
N VAL A 29 2.22 6.28 -0.15
CA VAL A 29 1.89 7.71 -0.08
C VAL A 29 2.52 8.40 -1.27
N GLU A 30 1.71 9.17 -1.99
CA GLU A 30 2.19 10.09 -3.01
C GLU A 30 2.37 11.48 -2.40
N SER A 31 3.54 12.07 -2.63
CA SER A 31 3.89 13.39 -2.13
C SER A 31 4.97 14.02 -3.01
N GLU A 32 4.98 15.34 -3.10
CA GLU A 32 6.12 16.04 -3.67
C GLU A 32 7.32 15.91 -2.72
N PRO A 33 8.53 15.56 -3.19
CA PRO A 33 9.68 15.34 -2.31
C PRO A 33 10.00 16.52 -1.39
N ALA A 34 9.75 17.75 -1.84
CA ALA A 34 10.01 18.96 -1.06
C ALA A 34 8.98 19.20 0.06
N SER A 35 7.79 18.60 -0.02
CA SER A 35 6.71 18.76 0.96
C SER A 35 6.55 17.55 1.88
N PHE A 36 7.28 16.46 1.65
CA PHE A 36 7.23 15.28 2.50
C PHE A 36 7.94 15.51 3.84
N VAL A 37 7.16 15.72 4.89
CA VAL A 37 7.65 15.85 6.26
C VAL A 37 7.45 14.54 7.00
N ARG A 38 8.53 13.73 7.11
CA ARG A 38 8.51 12.41 7.74
C ARG A 38 7.89 12.43 9.16
N SER A 39 8.28 13.40 9.99
CA SER A 39 7.77 13.49 11.36
C SER A 39 6.27 13.76 11.43
N ALA A 40 5.70 14.46 10.45
CA ALA A 40 4.26 14.69 10.37
C ALA A 40 3.50 13.40 10.02
N VAL A 41 4.08 12.53 9.19
CA VAL A 41 3.52 11.21 8.85
C VAL A 41 3.68 10.24 10.02
N ASP A 42 4.89 10.13 10.58
CA ASP A 42 5.20 9.22 11.69
C ASP A 42 4.41 9.57 12.97
N GLY A 43 3.97 10.83 13.11
CA GLY A 43 3.13 11.28 14.22
C GLY A 43 1.63 11.03 14.05
N GLN A 44 1.17 10.50 12.90
CA GLN A 44 -0.26 10.26 12.69
C GLN A 44 -0.75 9.02 13.47
N PRO A 45 -1.92 9.09 14.14
CA PRO A 45 -2.50 7.94 14.82
C PRO A 45 -2.69 6.74 13.86
N GLY A 46 -2.25 5.55 14.29
CA GLY A 46 -2.32 4.33 13.49
C GLY A 46 -1.18 4.16 12.48
N VAL A 47 -0.29 5.14 12.32
CA VAL A 47 0.97 4.99 11.59
C VAL A 47 2.04 4.49 12.56
N VAL A 48 2.70 3.40 12.21
CA VAL A 48 3.83 2.88 12.99
C VAL A 48 5.10 3.68 12.70
N ARG A 49 5.43 3.84 11.40
CA ARG A 49 6.56 4.64 10.88
C ARG A 49 6.59 4.63 9.36
N THR A 50 7.26 5.62 8.78
CA THR A 50 7.72 5.65 7.39
C THR A 50 8.85 4.64 7.19
N VAL A 51 8.73 3.81 6.16
CA VAL A 51 9.79 2.86 5.77
C VAL A 51 10.97 3.64 5.20
N ALA A 52 12.17 3.38 5.71
CA ALA A 52 13.39 4.09 5.35
C ALA A 52 14.59 3.15 5.22
N VAL A 53 15.52 3.51 4.35
CA VAL A 53 16.85 2.87 4.19
C VAL A 53 17.88 3.95 4.49
N ASP A 54 18.86 3.68 5.35
CA ASP A 54 19.88 4.64 5.79
C ASP A 54 19.30 5.99 6.22
N HIS A 55 18.22 5.94 7.01
CA HIS A 55 17.45 7.09 7.51
C HIS A 55 16.71 7.93 6.44
N VAL A 56 16.81 7.58 5.17
CA VAL A 56 16.11 8.23 4.05
C VAL A 56 14.80 7.49 3.77
N PRO A 57 13.64 8.19 3.68
CA PRO A 57 12.38 7.57 3.27
C PRO A 57 12.56 6.77 1.97
N CYS A 58 12.12 5.52 1.98
CA CYS A 58 12.23 4.65 0.81
C CYS A 58 11.31 5.17 -0.28
N ARG A 59 11.90 5.60 -1.40
CA ARG A 59 11.16 6.08 -2.57
C ARG A 59 10.80 4.90 -3.46
N VAL A 60 9.55 4.85 -3.88
CA VAL A 60 9.05 3.89 -4.85
C VAL A 60 8.73 4.65 -6.12
N GLU A 61 9.26 4.18 -7.25
CA GLU A 61 8.96 4.80 -8.54
C GLU A 61 7.47 4.72 -8.86
N ALA A 62 6.92 5.79 -9.43
CA ALA A 62 5.51 5.84 -9.80
C ALA A 62 5.14 4.67 -10.73
N ALA A 63 6.02 4.31 -11.67
CA ALA A 63 5.83 3.17 -12.57
C ALA A 63 5.61 1.83 -11.83
N VAL A 64 6.27 1.62 -10.69
CA VAL A 64 6.10 0.42 -9.85
C VAL A 64 4.74 0.43 -9.18
N VAL A 65 4.30 1.58 -8.65
CA VAL A 65 2.98 1.71 -8.03
C VAL A 65 1.86 1.51 -9.07
N GLU A 66 2.02 2.06 -10.27
CA GLU A 66 1.05 1.89 -11.35
C GLU A 66 0.99 0.44 -11.86
N ALA A 67 2.14 -0.22 -12.02
CA ALA A 67 2.19 -1.65 -12.33
C ALA A 67 1.53 -2.49 -11.23
N LEU A 68 1.74 -2.14 -9.96
CA LEU A 68 1.09 -2.78 -8.83
C LEU A 68 -0.43 -2.60 -8.86
N ARG A 69 -0.93 -1.39 -9.14
CA ARG A 69 -2.36 -1.11 -9.31
C ARG A 69 -2.97 -1.99 -10.41
N ALA A 70 -2.33 -2.02 -11.58
CA ALA A 70 -2.78 -2.84 -12.70
C ALA A 70 -2.81 -4.34 -12.34
N ARG A 71 -1.78 -4.82 -11.63
CA ARG A 71 -1.71 -6.22 -11.21
C ARG A 71 -2.78 -6.57 -10.18
N VAL A 72 -2.99 -5.72 -9.19
CA VAL A 72 -4.06 -5.90 -8.18
C VAL A 72 -5.43 -5.92 -8.84
N ALA A 73 -5.69 -5.02 -9.79
CA ALA A 73 -6.94 -4.99 -10.55
C ALA A 73 -7.15 -6.30 -11.32
N ALA A 74 -6.12 -6.80 -12.02
CA ALA A 74 -6.18 -8.07 -12.75
C ALA A 74 -6.45 -9.27 -11.83
N VAL A 75 -5.77 -9.35 -10.68
CA VAL A 75 -5.99 -10.42 -9.68
C VAL A 75 -7.42 -10.38 -9.14
N ASN A 76 -7.94 -9.18 -8.85
CA ASN A 76 -9.31 -9.01 -8.37
C ASN A 76 -10.34 -9.41 -9.43
N ALA A 77 -10.11 -9.07 -10.70
CA ALA A 77 -10.95 -9.49 -11.82
C ALA A 77 -10.96 -11.02 -12.01
N GLN A 78 -9.87 -11.70 -11.65
CA GLN A 78 -9.74 -13.16 -11.69
C GLN A 78 -10.33 -13.88 -10.45
N GLY A 79 -10.96 -13.14 -9.54
CA GLY A 79 -11.62 -13.70 -8.36
C GLY A 79 -10.75 -13.78 -7.11
N GLY A 80 -9.58 -13.13 -7.12
CA GLY A 80 -8.72 -12.97 -5.94
C GLY A 80 -7.49 -13.88 -5.92
N LEU A 81 -6.76 -13.82 -4.80
CA LEU A 81 -5.62 -14.72 -4.56
C LEU A 81 -6.08 -16.16 -4.29
N PRO A 82 -5.26 -17.16 -4.66
CA PRO A 82 -5.51 -18.55 -4.29
C PRO A 82 -5.55 -18.71 -2.77
N ALA A 83 -6.42 -19.60 -2.29
CA ALA A 83 -6.39 -20.03 -0.90
C ALA A 83 -5.24 -21.05 -0.74
N HIS A 84 -4.32 -20.77 0.17
CA HIS A 84 -3.31 -21.74 0.63
C HIS A 84 -3.86 -22.56 1.80
#